data_AF-A0A9D7U4D0-F1
#
_entry.id   AF-A0A9D7U4D0-F1
#
_cell.length_a   1.000
_cell.length_b   1.000
_cell.length_c   1.000
_cell.angle_alpha   90.00
_cell.angle_beta   90.00
_cell.angle_gamma   90.00
#
_symmetry.space_group_name_H-M   'P 1'
#
loop_
_entity.id
_entity.type
_entity.pdbx_description
1 polymer ?
#
loop_
_entity_poly.entity_id
_entity_poly.type
_entity_poly.pdbx_seq_one_letter_code
_entity_poly.pdbx_strand_id
1 'polypeptide(L)'
;MTIKDLKDGITGWRFTRERIINLTIGLTSILILEFVARPIYRPYIYRNNINDFHLADTLGNTLGTIATIFVFIGLIGQGRAQQLSLIKTLTISVALYEIAHPLLGKTIDPWDIVATFLTGGLCLILYKFIHPISVDKEPLNDNSALHDVPSGHPEAR
;
A
#
# COMPACT_ATOMS: atom_id res chain seq x y z
N MET A 1 7.66 -13.08 -5.74
CA MET A 1 6.52 -13.75 -5.08
C MET A 1 6.24 -15.03 -5.85
N THR A 2 6.21 -16.17 -5.18
CA THR A 2 5.91 -17.46 -5.80
C THR A 2 4.44 -17.84 -5.62
N ILE A 3 3.95 -18.80 -6.40
CA ILE A 3 2.56 -19.30 -6.28
C ILE A 3 2.31 -19.95 -4.91
N LYS A 4 3.35 -20.53 -4.29
CA LYS A 4 3.25 -21.12 -2.94
C LYS A 4 2.98 -20.04 -1.89
N ASP A 5 3.72 -18.93 -1.93
CA ASP A 5 3.52 -17.79 -1.02
C ASP A 5 2.10 -17.23 -1.09
N LEU A 6 1.51 -17.21 -2.29
CA LEU A 6 0.12 -16.76 -2.48
C LEU A 6 -0.88 -17.69 -1.80
N LYS A 7 -0.73 -19.01 -1.98
CA LYS A 7 -1.63 -20.02 -1.41
C LYS A 7 -1.58 -20.02 0.12
N ASP A 8 -0.38 -19.90 0.68
CA ASP A 8 -0.18 -19.87 2.13
C ASP A 8 -0.78 -18.60 2.74
N GLY A 9 -0.71 -17.46 2.03
CA GLY A 9 -1.35 -16.21 2.42
C GLY A 9 -2.87 -16.22 2.44
N ILE A 10 -3.50 -16.96 1.54
CA ILE A 10 -4.96 -17.12 1.50
C ILE A 10 -5.43 -18.07 2.61
N THR A 11 -4.68 -19.14 2.87
CA THR A 11 -5.09 -20.18 3.83
C THR A 11 -4.90 -19.74 5.29
N GLY A 12 -3.89 -18.90 5.58
CA GLY A 12 -3.61 -18.34 6.90
C GLY A 12 -4.27 -16.99 7.18
N TRP A 13 -5.36 -16.64 6.49
CA TRP A 13 -5.92 -15.30 6.50
C TRP A 13 -6.51 -14.91 7.87
N ARG A 14 -6.02 -13.80 8.46
CA ARG A 14 -6.48 -13.26 9.74
C ARG A 14 -6.71 -11.75 9.62
N PHE A 15 -7.72 -11.24 10.32
CA PHE A 15 -8.00 -9.81 10.41
C PHE A 15 -7.00 -9.11 11.35
N THR A 16 -5.85 -8.73 10.82
CA THR A 16 -4.90 -7.87 11.53
C THR A 16 -5.28 -6.40 11.36
N ARG A 17 -4.87 -5.55 12.32
CA ARG A 17 -5.09 -4.10 12.26
C ARG A 17 -4.58 -3.50 10.94
N GLU A 18 -3.39 -3.92 10.50
CA GLU A 18 -2.80 -3.44 9.23
C GLU A 18 -3.67 -3.79 8.02
N ARG A 19 -4.17 -5.03 7.96
CA ARG A 19 -5.04 -5.49 6.87
C ARG A 19 -6.35 -4.73 6.85
N ILE A 20 -6.97 -4.52 8.01
CA ILE A 20 -8.21 -3.73 8.12
C ILE A 20 -7.97 -2.31 7.60
N ILE A 21 -6.91 -1.62 8.05
CA ILE A 21 -6.61 -0.26 7.60
C ILE A 21 -6.46 -0.21 6.07
N ASN A 22 -5.68 -1.12 5.49
CA ASN A 22 -5.47 -1.16 4.04
C ASN A 22 -6.78 -1.46 3.30
N LEU A 23 -7.58 -2.44 3.75
CA LEU A 23 -8.89 -2.73 3.15
C LEU A 23 -9.84 -1.54 3.24
N THR A 24 -9.88 -0.84 4.38
CA THR A 24 -10.70 0.36 4.56
C THR A 24 -10.29 1.46 3.59
N ILE A 25 -9.00 1.72 3.41
CA ILE A 25 -8.51 2.71 2.42
C ILE A 25 -8.95 2.32 1.02
N GLY A 26 -8.73 1.06 0.64
CA GLY A 26 -9.07 0.58 -0.70
C GLY A 26 -10.57 0.64 -0.99
N LEU A 27 -11.41 0.17 -0.05
CA LEU A 27 -12.87 0.22 -0.18
C LEU A 27 -13.39 1.67 -0.19
N THR A 28 -12.84 2.54 0.66
CA THR A 28 -13.21 3.96 0.69
C THR A 28 -12.90 4.62 -0.65
N SER A 29 -11.77 4.29 -1.29
CA SER A 29 -11.42 4.80 -2.62
C SER A 29 -12.47 4.43 -3.67
N ILE A 30 -12.97 3.18 -3.66
CA ILE A 30 -14.06 2.74 -4.55
C ILE A 30 -15.34 3.54 -4.26
N LEU A 31 -15.70 3.70 -2.99
CA LEU A 31 -16.90 4.46 -2.62
C LEU A 31 -16.80 5.93 -3.07
N ILE A 32 -15.65 6.57 -2.89
CA ILE A 32 -15.42 7.94 -3.37
C ILE A 32 -15.55 7.98 -4.89
N LEU A 33 -14.96 7.03 -5.62
CA LEU A 33 -15.02 6.98 -7.08
C LEU A 33 -16.47 6.92 -7.57
N GLU A 34 -17.25 5.99 -7.03
CA GLU A 34 -18.60 5.70 -7.53
C GLU A 34 -19.66 6.69 -7.03
N PHE A 35 -19.57 7.18 -5.79
CA PHE A 35 -20.61 8.05 -5.21
C PHE A 35 -20.29 9.55 -5.27
N VAL A 36 -19.03 9.93 -5.47
CA VAL A 36 -18.62 11.35 -5.45
C VAL A 36 -17.94 11.73 -6.75
N ALA A 37 -16.89 11.01 -7.14
CA ALA A 37 -16.01 11.41 -8.21
C ALA A 37 -16.72 11.38 -9.57
N ARG A 38 -17.40 10.26 -9.90
CA ARG A 38 -18.16 10.08 -11.15
C ARG A 38 -19.45 10.90 -11.21
N PRO A 39 -20.35 10.89 -10.20
CA PRO A 39 -21.65 11.55 -10.32
C PRO A 39 -21.62 13.05 -9.96
N ILE A 40 -20.64 13.53 -9.17
CA ILE A 40 -20.62 14.91 -8.67
C ILE A 40 -19.42 15.68 -9.24
N TYR A 41 -18.19 15.23 -8.95
CA TYR A 41 -16.98 15.99 -9.28
C TYR A 41 -16.78 16.14 -10.79
N ARG A 42 -16.72 15.02 -11.54
CA ARG A 42 -16.47 15.04 -12.99
C ARG A 42 -17.51 15.88 -13.75
N PRO A 43 -18.84 15.70 -13.54
CA PRO A 43 -19.85 16.54 -14.17
C PRO A 43 -19.74 18.02 -13.79
N TYR A 44 -19.38 18.33 -12.55
CA TYR A 44 -19.17 19.71 -12.11
C TYR A 44 -18.02 20.38 -12.85
N ILE A 45 -16.87 19.71 -12.98
CA ILE A 45 -15.71 20.23 -13.71
C ILE A 45 -16.07 20.49 -15.18
N TYR A 46 -16.69 19.51 -15.85
CA TYR A 46 -17.05 19.64 -17.26
C TYR A 46 -18.12 20.71 -17.49
N ARG A 47 -19.15 20.80 -16.63
CA ARG A 47 -20.22 21.80 -16.77
C ARG A 47 -19.71 23.23 -16.61
N ASN A 48 -18.73 23.43 -15.75
CA ASN A 48 -18.18 24.76 -15.45
C ASN A 48 -16.93 25.09 -16.28
N ASN A 49 -16.51 24.21 -17.19
CA ASN A 49 -15.28 24.34 -17.99
C ASN A 49 -14.04 24.64 -17.13
N ILE A 50 -13.96 24.02 -15.96
CA ILE A 50 -12.83 24.21 -15.04
C ILE A 50 -11.66 23.39 -15.58
N ASN A 51 -10.49 24.02 -15.74
CA ASN A 51 -9.26 23.29 -16.03
C ASN A 51 -8.69 22.71 -14.74
N ASP A 52 -8.90 21.43 -14.50
CA ASP A 52 -8.38 20.68 -13.36
C ASP A 52 -7.16 19.80 -13.71
N PHE A 53 -6.47 20.13 -14.82
CA PHE A 53 -5.30 19.41 -15.31
C PHE A 53 -5.56 17.93 -15.60
N HIS A 54 -6.73 17.61 -16.17
CA HIS A 54 -7.17 16.24 -16.52
C HIS A 54 -7.42 15.33 -15.30
N LEU A 55 -7.55 15.89 -14.09
CA LEU A 55 -7.86 15.10 -12.91
C LEU A 55 -9.23 14.42 -13.06
N ALA A 56 -10.25 15.16 -13.53
CA ALA A 56 -11.58 14.62 -13.81
C ALA A 56 -11.54 13.46 -14.79
N ASP A 57 -10.67 13.51 -15.81
CA ASP A 57 -10.51 12.48 -16.83
C ASP A 57 -9.85 11.22 -16.26
N THR A 58 -8.94 11.39 -15.30
CA THR A 58 -8.13 10.31 -14.73
C THR A 58 -8.60 9.80 -13.36
N LEU A 59 -9.75 10.25 -12.88
CA LEU A 59 -10.32 9.82 -11.59
C LEU A 59 -10.48 8.29 -11.49
N GLY A 60 -10.86 7.65 -12.59
CA GLY A 60 -10.99 6.20 -12.68
C GLY A 60 -9.66 5.50 -12.36
N ASN A 61 -8.58 5.94 -12.99
CA ASN A 61 -7.25 5.37 -12.79
C ASN A 61 -6.64 5.77 -11.46
N THR A 62 -6.85 6.99 -11.01
CA THR A 62 -6.36 7.47 -9.71
C THR A 62 -7.01 6.67 -8.57
N LEU A 63 -8.33 6.77 -8.40
CA LEU A 63 -9.02 6.10 -7.29
C LEU A 63 -9.05 4.57 -7.48
N GLY A 64 -9.10 4.10 -8.72
CA GLY A 64 -8.99 2.67 -9.05
C GLY A 64 -7.62 2.09 -8.67
N THR A 65 -6.52 2.78 -8.97
CA THR A 65 -5.17 2.33 -8.58
C THR A 65 -5.00 2.28 -7.06
N ILE A 66 -5.50 3.30 -6.33
CA ILE A 66 -5.51 3.27 -4.86
C ILE A 66 -6.28 2.05 -4.36
N ALA A 67 -7.49 1.83 -4.89
CA ALA A 67 -8.32 0.70 -4.52
C ALA A 67 -7.61 -0.63 -4.77
N THR A 68 -7.11 -0.86 -5.98
CA THR A 68 -6.40 -2.08 -6.37
C THR A 68 -5.22 -2.35 -5.44
N ILE A 69 -4.35 -1.35 -5.20
CA ILE A 69 -3.16 -1.54 -4.38
C ILE A 69 -3.53 -1.90 -2.94
N PHE A 70 -4.37 -1.09 -2.30
CA PHE A 70 -4.65 -1.25 -0.87
C PHE A 70 -5.56 -2.45 -0.58
N VAL A 71 -6.48 -2.80 -1.48
CA VAL A 71 -7.28 -4.04 -1.38
C VAL A 71 -6.36 -5.26 -1.47
N PHE A 72 -5.52 -5.37 -2.50
CA PHE A 72 -4.65 -6.54 -2.66
C PHE A 72 -3.63 -6.67 -1.52
N ILE A 73 -3.07 -5.56 -1.04
CA ILE A 73 -2.18 -5.58 0.14
C ILE A 73 -2.94 -6.07 1.38
N GLY A 74 -4.18 -5.64 1.59
CA GLY A 74 -5.01 -6.09 2.70
C GLY A 74 -5.42 -7.56 2.61
N LEU A 75 -5.65 -8.06 1.39
CA LEU A 75 -6.06 -9.45 1.14
C LEU A 75 -4.88 -10.44 1.18
N ILE A 76 -3.80 -10.17 0.46
CA ILE A 76 -2.72 -11.15 0.22
C ILE A 76 -1.34 -10.69 0.69
N GLY A 77 -1.20 -9.46 1.17
CA GLY A 77 0.08 -8.95 1.65
C GLY A 77 0.53 -9.61 2.96
N GLN A 78 1.73 -10.20 2.94
CA GLN A 78 2.41 -10.80 4.08
C GLN A 78 3.75 -10.10 4.33
N GLY A 79 3.79 -9.30 5.39
CA GLY A 79 4.99 -8.60 5.79
C GLY A 79 5.40 -7.46 4.84
N ARG A 80 6.20 -6.56 5.38
CA ARG A 80 6.52 -5.27 4.75
C ARG A 80 7.16 -5.41 3.36
N ALA A 81 8.13 -6.32 3.21
CA ALA A 81 8.86 -6.48 1.95
C ALA A 81 7.94 -6.92 0.81
N GLN A 82 7.04 -7.88 1.08
CA GLN A 82 6.08 -8.35 0.08
C GLN A 82 5.06 -7.27 -0.25
N GLN A 83 4.54 -6.55 0.76
CA GLN A 83 3.59 -5.47 0.55
C GLN A 83 4.19 -4.34 -0.30
N LEU A 84 5.44 -3.93 -0.05
CA LEU A 84 6.15 -2.96 -0.89
C LEU A 84 6.37 -3.46 -2.32
N SER A 85 6.65 -4.76 -2.50
CA SER A 85 6.74 -5.36 -3.83
C SER A 85 5.39 -5.36 -4.53
N LEU A 86 4.30 -5.67 -3.82
CA LEU A 86 2.94 -5.65 -4.36
C LEU A 86 2.54 -4.26 -4.85
N ILE A 87 2.85 -3.19 -4.11
CA ILE A 87 2.58 -1.81 -4.56
C ILE A 87 3.20 -1.57 -5.94
N LYS A 88 4.48 -1.90 -6.10
CA LYS A 88 5.21 -1.72 -7.36
C LYS A 88 4.63 -2.57 -8.48
N THR A 89 4.45 -3.87 -8.22
CA THR A 89 3.93 -4.81 -9.21
C THR A 89 2.53 -4.42 -9.66
N LEU A 90 1.62 -4.11 -8.74
CA LEU A 90 0.26 -3.71 -9.06
C LEU A 90 0.20 -2.38 -9.82
N THR A 91 1.04 -1.40 -9.46
CA THR A 91 1.14 -0.14 -10.21
C THR A 91 1.50 -0.41 -11.67
N ILE A 92 2.52 -1.25 -11.91
CA ILE A 92 2.94 -1.63 -13.26
C ILE A 92 1.83 -2.43 -13.95
N SER A 93 1.16 -3.35 -13.26
CA SER A 93 0.06 -4.13 -13.81
C SER A 93 -1.12 -3.26 -14.26
N VAL A 94 -1.50 -2.24 -13.48
CA VAL A 94 -2.58 -1.30 -13.86
C VAL A 94 -2.15 -0.45 -15.04
N ALA A 95 -0.90 0.02 -15.08
CA ALA A 95 -0.39 0.78 -16.24
C ALA A 95 -0.36 -0.07 -17.51
N LEU A 96 0.03 -1.35 -17.40
CA LEU A 96 -0.01 -2.29 -18.52
C LEU A 96 -1.45 -2.61 -18.96
N TYR A 97 -2.40 -2.65 -18.02
CA TYR A 97 -3.82 -2.82 -18.33
C TYR A 97 -4.35 -1.68 -19.20
N GLU A 98 -3.95 -0.43 -18.93
CA GLU A 98 -4.28 0.72 -19.77
C GLU A 98 -3.69 0.62 -21.18
N ILE A 99 -2.45 0.16 -21.29
CA ILE A 99 -1.81 -0.07 -22.60
C ILE A 99 -2.53 -1.19 -23.37
N ALA A 100 -3.11 -2.15 -22.65
CA ALA A 100 -3.88 -3.26 -23.22
C ALA A 100 -5.34 -2.89 -23.57
N HIS A 101 -5.83 -1.69 -23.25
CA HIS A 101 -7.19 -1.26 -23.58
C HIS A 101 -7.61 -1.42 -25.06
N PRO A 102 -6.73 -1.23 -26.06
CA PRO A 102 -7.07 -1.49 -27.46
C PRO A 102 -7.51 -2.92 -27.75
N LEU A 103 -7.01 -3.90 -26.98
CA LEU A 103 -7.42 -5.30 -27.10
C LEU A 103 -8.89 -5.50 -26.68
N LEU A 104 -9.44 -4.57 -25.91
CA LEU A 104 -10.84 -4.55 -25.45
C LEU A 104 -11.69 -3.55 -26.24
N GLY A 105 -11.18 -3.00 -27.34
CA GLY A 105 -11.89 -2.02 -28.18
C GLY A 105 -11.95 -0.60 -27.61
N LYS A 106 -11.11 -0.28 -26.62
CA LYS A 106 -10.98 1.06 -26.03
C LYS A 106 -9.70 1.76 -26.48
N THR A 107 -9.72 3.09 -26.56
CA THR A 107 -8.52 3.88 -26.86
C THR A 107 -7.59 3.95 -25.65
N ILE A 108 -6.28 4.11 -25.90
CA ILE A 108 -5.31 4.40 -24.83
C ILE A 108 -5.41 5.89 -24.49
N ASP A 109 -5.59 6.20 -23.21
CA ASP A 109 -5.45 7.56 -22.68
C ASP A 109 -4.08 7.72 -21.99
N PRO A 110 -3.16 8.54 -22.54
CA PRO A 110 -1.86 8.80 -21.91
C PRO A 110 -1.98 9.38 -20.50
N TRP A 111 -3.02 10.16 -20.22
CA TRP A 111 -3.22 10.76 -18.90
C TRP A 111 -3.54 9.71 -17.84
N ASP A 112 -4.27 8.66 -18.19
CA ASP A 112 -4.57 7.54 -17.29
C ASP A 112 -3.29 6.75 -16.92
N ILE A 113 -2.35 6.60 -17.85
CA ILE A 113 -1.04 5.99 -17.58
C ILE A 113 -0.23 6.86 -16.61
N VAL A 114 -0.15 8.18 -16.88
CA VAL A 114 0.55 9.13 -16.01
C VAL A 114 -0.07 9.15 -14.61
N ALA A 115 -1.40 9.22 -14.52
CA ALA A 115 -2.13 9.18 -13.26
C ALA A 115 -1.87 7.90 -12.48
N THR A 116 -1.78 6.75 -13.17
CA THR A 116 -1.47 5.46 -12.55
C THR A 116 -0.09 5.47 -11.88
N PHE A 117 0.94 5.97 -12.56
CA PHE A 117 2.29 6.03 -11.98
C PHE A 117 2.41 7.04 -10.84
N LEU A 118 1.81 8.22 -10.99
CA LEU A 118 1.78 9.24 -9.93
C LEU A 118 1.06 8.69 -8.68
N THR A 119 -0.08 8.03 -8.90
CA THR A 119 -0.86 7.41 -7.83
C THR A 119 -0.12 6.25 -7.18
N GLY A 120 0.52 5.38 -7.95
CA GLY A 120 1.33 4.28 -7.40
C GLY A 120 2.49 4.80 -6.54
N GLY A 121 3.14 5.89 -6.96
CA GLY A 121 4.13 6.61 -6.16
C GLY A 121 3.54 7.16 -4.86
N LEU A 122 2.38 7.80 -4.93
CA LEU A 122 1.64 8.31 -3.77
C LEU A 122 1.25 7.18 -2.80
N CYS A 123 0.73 6.06 -3.30
CA CYS A 123 0.41 4.87 -2.51
C CYS A 123 1.65 4.33 -1.78
N LEU A 124 2.82 4.33 -2.43
CA LEU A 124 4.06 3.91 -1.80
C LEU A 124 4.46 4.83 -0.63
N ILE A 125 4.30 6.14 -0.79
CA ILE A 125 4.55 7.13 0.27
C ILE A 125 3.55 6.95 1.41
N LEU A 126 2.25 6.91 1.10
CA LEU A 126 1.16 6.74 2.06
C LEU A 126 1.34 5.45 2.87
N TYR A 127 1.67 4.34 2.20
CA TYR A 127 1.91 3.07 2.87
C TYR A 127 3.04 3.16 3.89
N LYS A 128 4.18 3.79 3.53
CA LYS A 128 5.31 3.96 4.44
C LYS A 128 4.97 4.87 5.63
N PHE A 129 4.08 5.84 5.44
CA PHE A 129 3.63 6.75 6.49
C PHE A 129 2.65 6.07 7.46
N ILE A 130 1.69 5.29 6.94
CA ILE A 130 0.68 4.58 7.75
C ILE A 130 1.30 3.44 8.54
N HIS A 131 2.27 2.74 7.94
CA HIS A 131 2.99 1.62 8.54
C HIS A 131 4.47 1.99 8.69
N PRO A 132 4.85 2.83 9.66
CA PRO A 132 6.24 3.19 9.90
C PRO A 132 7.05 1.96 10.34
N ILE A 133 8.36 2.01 10.15
CA ILE A 133 9.26 0.97 10.67
C ILE A 133 9.21 1.07 12.19
N SER A 134 8.77 0.02 12.87
CA SER A 134 9.03 -0.13 14.29
C SER A 134 10.54 -0.33 14.45
N VAL A 135 11.23 0.72 14.92
CA VAL A 135 12.59 0.58 15.42
C VAL A 135 12.44 -0.16 16.74
N ASP A 136 12.75 -1.45 16.74
CA ASP A 136 12.78 -2.23 17.97
C ASP A 136 13.74 -1.52 18.93
N LYS A 137 13.23 -1.08 20.08
CA LYS A 137 14.09 -0.59 21.15
C LYS A 137 14.93 -1.80 21.60
N GLU A 138 16.22 -1.77 21.29
CA GLU A 138 17.19 -2.72 21.80
C GLU A 138 16.99 -2.85 23.33
N PRO A 139 16.79 -4.06 23.88
CA PRO A 139 16.64 -4.20 25.31
C PRO A 139 17.94 -3.71 25.96
N LEU A 140 17.84 -2.68 26.82
CA LEU A 140 18.94 -2.23 27.66
C LEU A 140 19.46 -3.45 28.42
N ASN A 141 20.62 -3.93 28.02
CA ASN A 141 21.32 -5.05 28.63
C ASN A 141 21.83 -4.59 30.01
N ASP A 142 20.98 -4.69 31.02
CA ASP A 142 21.30 -4.42 32.43
C ASP A 142 22.13 -5.57 33.04
N ASN A 143 23.28 -5.87 32.43
CA ASN A 143 24.26 -6.82 32.94
C ASN A 143 25.57 -6.15 33.38
N SER A 144 25.60 -4.81 33.50
CA SER A 144 26.76 -4.09 34.02
C SER A 144 26.86 -4.06 35.56
N ALA A 145 25.93 -4.69 36.28
CA ALA A 145 25.91 -4.68 37.75
C ALA A 145 26.50 -5.93 38.44
N LEU A 146 27.05 -6.91 37.70
CA LEU A 146 27.47 -8.21 38.25
C LEU A 146 28.98 -8.48 38.25
N HIS A 147 29.82 -7.46 38.01
CA HIS A 147 31.28 -7.63 37.92
C HIS A 147 32.10 -7.01 39.07
N ASP A 148 31.51 -6.85 40.27
CA ASP A 148 32.25 -6.49 41.49
C ASP A 148 31.95 -7.45 42.65
N VAL A 149 32.49 -8.67 42.59
CA VAL A 149 32.66 -9.51 43.80
C VAL A 149 34.12 -9.97 43.84
N PRO A 150 34.94 -9.47 44.80
CA PRO A 150 36.32 -9.90 44.94
C PRO A 150 36.37 -11.33 45.49
N SER A 151 37.14 -12.20 44.83
CA SER A 151 37.45 -13.55 45.28
C SER A 151 38.30 -13.53 46.55
N GLY A 152 37.67 -13.74 47.71
CA GLY A 152 38.35 -13.98 48.99
C GLY A 152 38.94 -15.39 49.06
N HIS A 153 40.25 -15.46 49.32
CA HIS A 153 40.99 -16.69 49.60
C HIS A 153 40.52 -17.37 50.91
N PRO A 154 40.50 -18.70 51.00
CA PRO A 154 40.37 -19.40 52.28
C PRO A 154 41.76 -19.57 52.92
N GLU A 155 42.02 -18.87 54.02
CA GLU A 155 43.14 -19.23 54.91
C GLU A 155 42.71 -20.38 55.83
N ALA A 156 43.54 -21.43 55.83
CA ALA A 156 43.43 -22.58 56.69
C ALA A 156 43.83 -22.26 58.13
N ARG A 157 43.00 -22.68 59.09
CA ARG A 157 43.41 -23.34 60.36
C ARG A 157 42.19 -23.83 61.14
#